data_AF-A0A7C2SPD4-F1
#
_entry.id   AF-A0A7C2SPD4-F1
#
_cell.length_a   1.000
_cell.length_b   1.000
_cell.length_c   1.000
_cell.angle_alpha   90.00
_cell.angle_beta   90.00
_cell.angle_gamma   90.00
#
_symmetry.space_group_name_H-M   'P 1'
#
loop_
_entity.id
_entity.type
_entity.pdbx_description
1 polymer ?
#
loop_
_entity_poly.entity_id
_entity_poly.type
_entity_poly.pdbx_seq_one_letter_code
_entity_poly.pdbx_strand_id
1 'polypeptide(L)' 'MRILIILGHPDSETYCGALEQAYARGADMAGAEVRRLNLGELEFDPLLH' A
#
# COMPACT_ATOMS: atom_id res chain seq x y z
N MET A 1 7.35 5.85 -14.58
CA MET A 1 5.94 5.83 -14.16
C MET A 1 5.90 5.92 -12.64
N ARG A 2 4.98 6.67 -12.04
CA ARG A 2 4.88 6.81 -10.57
C ARG A 2 3.61 6.14 -10.08
N ILE A 3 3.75 5.28 -9.08
CA ILE A 3 2.66 4.44 -8.56
C ILE A 3 2.60 4.61 -7.05
N LEU A 4 1.40 4.88 -6.54
CA LEU A 4 1.09 4.82 -5.11
C LEU A 4 0.18 3.61 -4.88
N ILE A 5 0.61 2.70 -4.01
CA ILE A 5 -0.19 1.55 -3.56
C ILE A 5 -0.69 1.86 -2.16
N ILE A 6 -2.01 1.76 -1.96
CA ILE A 6 -2.67 2.00 -0.67
C ILE A 6 -3.23 0.68 -0.16
N LEU A 7 -2.70 0.19 0.97
CA LEU A 7 -3.22 -0.98 1.66
C LEU A 7 -4.27 -0.54 2.70
N GLY A 8 -5.54 -0.79 2.39
CA GLY A 8 -6.67 -0.43 3.25
C GLY A 8 -6.97 -1.43 4.38
N HIS A 9 -6.22 -2.54 4.47
CA HIS A 9 -6.45 -3.55 5.49
C HIS A 9 -5.74 -3.14 6.79
N PRO A 10 -6.38 -3.27 7.98
CA PRO A 10 -5.78 -2.87 9.26
C PRO A 10 -4.53 -3.68 9.61
N ASP A 11 -4.44 -4.90 9.09
CA ASP A 11 -3.29 -5.79 9.23
C ASP A 11 -2.60 -5.97 7.87
N SER A 12 -1.29 -5.72 7.84
CA SER A 12 -0.45 -5.85 6.65
C SER A 12 0.03 -7.27 6.38
N GLU A 13 -0.09 -8.21 7.32
CA GLU A 13 0.25 -9.63 7.16
C GLU A 13 -0.95 -10.47 6.68
N THR A 14 -1.70 -9.94 5.72
CA THR A 14 -2.90 -10.59 5.16
C THR A 14 -2.73 -10.91 3.68
N TYR A 15 -3.72 -11.59 3.09
CA TYR A 15 -3.74 -11.86 1.65
C TYR A 15 -3.61 -10.58 0.82
N CYS A 16 -4.29 -9.50 1.21
CA CYS A 16 -4.16 -8.20 0.55
C CYS A 16 -2.75 -7.61 0.68
N GLY A 17 -2.10 -7.79 1.83
CA GLY A 17 -0.69 -7.41 2.02
C GLY A 17 0.27 -8.22 1.15
N ALA A 18 0.02 -9.53 0.98
CA ALA A 18 0.80 -10.36 0.06
C ALA A 18 0.64 -9.92 -1.40
N LEU A 19 -0.58 -9.54 -1.82
CA LEU A 19 -0.85 -9.00 -3.15
C LEU A 19 -0.16 -7.64 -3.38
N GLU A 20 -0.26 -6.74 -2.40
CA GLU A 20 0.45 -5.44 -2.38
C GLU A 20 1.94 -5.63 -2.65
N GLN A 21 2.59 -6.51 -1.88
CA GLN A 21 4.02 -6.77 -2.01
C GLN A 21 4.40 -7.41 -3.36
N ALA A 22 3.57 -8.31 -3.88
CA ALA A 22 3.82 -8.95 -5.17
C ALA A 22 3.73 -7.94 -6.32
N TYR A 23 2.72 -7.05 -6.28
CA TYR A 23 2.55 -5.99 -7.27
C TYR A 23 3.67 -4.95 -7.18
N ALA A 24 4.02 -4.48 -5.98
CA ALA A 24 5.12 -3.54 -5.76
C ALA A 24 6.43 -4.06 -6.36
N ARG A 25 6.78 -5.32 -6.09
CA ARG A 25 7.98 -5.98 -6.65
C ARG A 25 7.97 -6.00 -8.18
N GLY A 26 6.84 -6.37 -8.78
CA GLY A 26 6.71 -6.40 -10.25
C GLY A 26 6.84 -5.00 -10.88
N ALA A 27 6.26 -3.99 -10.25
CA ALA A 27 6.33 -2.61 -10.70
C ALA A 27 7.74 -2.02 -10.56
N ASP A 28 8.43 -2.28 -9.43
CA ASP A 28 9.82 -1.89 -9.22
C ASP A 28 10.74 -2.52 -10.27
N MET A 29 10.57 -3.82 -10.55
CA MET A 29 11.33 -4.52 -11.59
C MET A 29 11.10 -3.94 -13.00
N ALA A 30 9.92 -3.38 -13.26
CA ALA A 30 9.60 -2.70 -14.52
C ALA A 30 10.14 -1.26 -14.60
N GLY A 31 10.86 -0.77 -13.57
CA GLY A 31 11.40 0.57 -13.52
C GLY A 31 10.39 1.65 -13.11
N ALA A 32 9.29 1.26 -12.47
CA ALA A 32 8.38 2.23 -11.85
C ALA A 32 8.97 2.77 -10.54
N GLU A 33 8.61 4.01 -10.20
CA GLU A 33 8.82 4.56 -8.87
C GLU A 33 7.59 4.22 -8.02
N VAL A 34 7.75 3.25 -7.11
CA VAL A 34 6.66 2.75 -6.26
C VAL A 34 6.74 3.38 -4.88
N ARG A 35 5.61 3.90 -4.41
CA ARG A 35 5.38 4.32 -3.03
C ARG A 35 4.27 3.48 -2.43
N ARG A 36 4.41 3.16 -1.15
CA ARG A 36 3.46 2.32 -0.41
C ARG A 36 2.91 3.10 0.78
N LEU A 37 1.62 2.92 1.05
CA LEU A 37 0.90 3.55 2.16
C LEU A 37 -0.01 2.51 2.83
N ASN A 38 0.28 2.16 4.07
CA ASN A 38 -0.59 1.31 4.88
C ASN A 38 -1.58 2.19 5.63
N LEU A 39 -2.83 2.22 5.17
CA LEU A 39 -3.87 3.08 5.76
C LEU A 39 -4.17 2.69 7.21
N GLY A 40 -4.10 1.40 7.53
CA GLY A 40 -4.30 0.90 8.89
C GLY A 40 -3.24 1.34 9.90
N GLU A 41 -2.08 1.77 9.42
CA GLU A 41 -0.98 2.29 10.25
C GLU A 41 -1.02 3.82 10.38
N LEU A 42 -1.92 4.50 9.66
CA LEU A 42 -2.06 5.95 9.77
C LEU A 42 -2.90 6.29 11.00
N GLU A 43 -2.37 7.19 11.83
CA GLU A 43 -3.18 7.92 12.80
C GLU A 43 -4.05 8.94 12.04
N PHE A 44 -5.24 8.51 11.65
CA PHE A 44 -6.24 9.33 10.99
C PHE A 44 -7.49 9.41 11.87
N ASP A 45 -7.98 10.62 12.12
CA ASP A 45 -9.27 10.82 12.76
C ASP A 45 -10.37 10.59 11.71
N PRO A 46 -11.15 9.49 11.80
CA PRO A 46 -12.20 9.20 10.83
C PRO A 46 -13.40 10.15 10.95
N LEU A 47 -13.48 10.93 12.03
CA LEU A 47 -14.52 11.92 12.24
C LEU A 47 -14.08 13.25 11.64
N LEU A 48 -14.63 13.57 10.48
CA LEU A 48 -14.50 14.89 9.87
C LEU A 48 -15.42 15.88 10.62
N HIS A 49 -14.84 16.87 11.29
CA HIS A 49 -15.57 17.98 11.91
C HIS A 49 -16.05 19.01 10.87
#